data_AF-A0A9X1HJ85-F1
#
_entry.id   AF-A0A9X1HJ85-F1
#
_cell.length_a   1.000
_cell.length_b   1.000
_cell.length_c   1.000
_cell.angle_alpha   90.00
_cell.angle_beta   90.00
_cell.angle_gamma   90.00
#
_symmetry.space_group_name_H-M   'P 1'
#
loop_
_entity.id
_entity.type
_entity.pdbx_description
1 polymer ?
#
loop_
_entity_poly.entity_id
_entity_poly.type
_entity_poly.pdbx_seq_one_letter_code
_entity_poly.pdbx_strand_id
1 'polypeptide(L)'
;MNWAGLLLSIVLMAGILVFRRRYINSEGQPEYGAFAVACLLFFLASLSLNYQLILDTDTYKDAAQLFMEWNRVSAVAVGMSGLIFLIRNAKPAITRFPVLFCWIPLLLIPFYAMVVNTIFLKEILLGIYEGGSIMVALLMYGLFLTRDKKYLIVVSGLLILLAGYILMWAIRLADPSLQAVDFFWAYQLVFAWGSGLMFYGIHKL
;
A
#
# COMPACT_ATOMS: atom_id res chain seq x y z
N MET A 1 -2.89 -22.65 6.68
CA MET A 1 -3.82 -21.51 6.51
C MET A 1 -3.07 -20.23 6.87
N ASN A 2 -3.02 -19.23 5.98
CA ASN A 2 -2.25 -18.01 6.21
C ASN A 2 -3.04 -16.99 7.06
N TRP A 3 -3.07 -17.19 8.38
CA TRP A 3 -3.81 -16.33 9.30
C TRP A 3 -3.34 -14.87 9.30
N ALA A 4 -2.05 -14.62 9.12
CA ALA A 4 -1.51 -13.27 9.04
C ALA A 4 -1.99 -12.54 7.78
N GLY A 5 -2.05 -13.23 6.64
CA GLY A 5 -2.61 -12.71 5.40
C GLY A 5 -4.11 -12.40 5.50
N LEU A 6 -4.88 -13.23 6.20
CA LEU A 6 -6.30 -12.97 6.47
C LEU A 6 -6.48 -11.74 7.38
N LEU A 7 -5.69 -11.63 8.45
CA LEU A 7 -5.70 -10.46 9.32
C LEU A 7 -5.40 -9.18 8.54
N LEU A 8 -4.36 -9.20 7.69
CA LEU A 8 -4.01 -8.07 6.83
C LEU A 8 -5.17 -7.69 5.90
N SER A 9 -5.85 -8.69 5.30
CA SER A 9 -7.02 -8.47 4.45
C SER A 9 -8.16 -7.77 5.22
N ILE A 10 -8.45 -8.21 6.45
CA ILE A 10 -9.47 -7.58 7.30
C ILE A 10 -9.09 -6.13 7.63
N VAL A 11 -7.82 -5.87 7.96
CA VAL A 11 -7.32 -4.52 8.24
C VAL A 11 -7.45 -3.61 7.01
N LEU A 12 -7.09 -4.11 5.81
CA LEU A 12 -7.24 -3.37 4.57
C LEU A 12 -8.71 -3.04 4.27
N MET A 13 -9.62 -3.99 4.51
CA MET A 13 -11.06 -3.76 4.41
C MET A 13 -11.53 -2.64 5.35
N ALA A 14 -11.04 -2.61 6.60
CA ALA A 14 -11.30 -1.50 7.51
C ALA A 14 -10.74 -0.17 6.99
N GLY A 15 -9.56 -0.19 6.36
CA GLY A 15 -8.96 0.96 5.69
C GLY A 15 -9.87 1.56 4.61
N ILE A 16 -10.50 0.73 3.77
CA ILE A 16 -11.47 1.18 2.76
C ILE A 16 -12.60 1.98 3.42
N LEU A 17 -13.16 1.48 4.53
CA LEU A 17 -14.25 2.14 5.25
C LEU A 17 -13.81 3.48 5.86
N VAL A 18 -12.61 3.52 6.46
CA VAL A 18 -12.04 4.74 7.05
C VAL A 18 -11.84 5.81 5.98
N PHE A 19 -11.19 5.47 4.86
CA PHE A 19 -10.96 6.44 3.79
C PHE A 19 -12.22 6.85 3.05
N ARG A 20 -13.18 5.93 2.86
CA ARG A 20 -14.50 6.27 2.31
C ARG A 20 -15.23 7.27 3.20
N ARG A 21 -15.24 7.05 4.52
CA ARG A 21 -15.85 7.99 5.47
C ARG A 21 -15.16 9.35 5.41
N ARG A 22 -13.82 9.37 5.33
CA ARG A 22 -13.06 10.61 5.22
C ARG A 22 -13.33 11.34 3.90
N TYR A 23 -13.43 10.61 2.79
CA TYR A 23 -13.81 11.14 1.49
C TYR A 23 -15.16 11.87 1.55
N ILE A 24 -16.18 11.24 2.16
CA ILE A 24 -17.51 11.86 2.33
C ILE A 24 -17.43 13.10 3.22
N ASN A 25 -16.72 13.02 4.36
CA ASN A 25 -16.61 14.11 5.32
C ASN A 25 -15.78 15.30 4.79
N SER A 26 -14.85 15.06 3.86
CA SER A 26 -13.98 16.08 3.27
C SER A 26 -14.49 16.55 1.91
N GLU A 27 -15.81 16.55 1.69
CA GLU A 27 -16.48 17.05 0.48
C GLU A 27 -15.94 16.42 -0.83
N GLY A 28 -15.54 15.14 -0.78
CA GLY A 28 -15.07 14.41 -1.95
C GLY A 28 -13.63 14.72 -2.36
N GLN A 29 -12.77 15.13 -1.43
CA GLN A 29 -11.34 15.33 -1.67
C GLN A 29 -10.68 14.08 -2.33
N PRO A 30 -10.07 14.21 -3.52
CA PRO A 30 -9.66 13.08 -4.35
C PRO A 30 -8.56 12.21 -3.73
N GLU A 31 -7.73 12.75 -2.83
CA GLU A 31 -6.71 11.99 -2.11
C GLU A 31 -7.30 10.81 -1.33
N TYR A 32 -8.40 11.01 -0.62
CA TYR A 32 -9.03 9.96 0.18
C TYR A 32 -9.76 8.94 -0.70
N GLY A 33 -10.30 9.38 -1.84
CA GLY A 33 -10.87 8.49 -2.84
C GLY A 33 -9.80 7.56 -3.42
N ALA A 34 -8.64 8.12 -3.78
CA ALA A 34 -7.49 7.35 -4.26
C ALA A 34 -7.00 6.36 -3.18
N PHE A 35 -6.85 6.78 -1.92
CA PHE A 35 -6.45 5.87 -0.84
C PHE A 35 -7.47 4.75 -0.58
N ALA A 36 -8.77 5.02 -0.68
CA ALA A 36 -9.81 4.00 -0.57
C ALA A 36 -9.71 2.94 -1.68
N VAL A 37 -9.51 3.39 -2.93
CA VAL A 37 -9.31 2.49 -4.09
C VAL A 37 -8.00 1.70 -3.96
N ALA A 38 -6.91 2.33 -3.50
CA ALA A 38 -5.65 1.64 -3.24
C ALA A 38 -5.81 0.55 -2.16
N CYS A 39 -6.54 0.83 -1.07
CA CYS A 39 -6.83 -0.18 -0.05
C CYS A 39 -7.68 -1.33 -0.59
N LEU A 40 -8.65 -1.04 -1.47
CA LEU A 40 -9.46 -2.06 -2.14
C LEU A 40 -8.60 -2.97 -3.02
N LEU A 41 -7.70 -2.39 -3.81
CA LEU A 41 -6.81 -3.16 -4.68
C LEU A 41 -5.81 -4.00 -3.86
N PHE A 42 -5.23 -3.45 -2.79
CA PHE A 42 -4.39 -4.23 -1.87
C PHE A 42 -5.18 -5.34 -1.16
N PHE A 43 -6.44 -5.09 -0.79
CA PHE A 43 -7.32 -6.10 -0.23
C PHE A 43 -7.55 -7.25 -1.21
N LEU A 44 -7.85 -6.95 -2.48
CA LEU A 44 -8.03 -7.96 -3.52
C LEU A 44 -6.73 -8.75 -3.78
N ALA A 45 -5.58 -8.09 -3.78
CA ALA A 45 -4.28 -8.75 -3.88
C ALA A 45 -3.99 -9.67 -2.68
N SER A 46 -4.33 -9.23 -1.46
CA SER A 46 -4.15 -10.05 -0.26
C SER A 46 -5.14 -11.22 -0.22
N LEU A 47 -6.35 -11.05 -0.76
CA LEU A 47 -7.36 -12.09 -0.82
C LEU A 47 -7.00 -13.17 -1.83
N SER A 48 -6.41 -12.82 -2.97
CA SER A 48 -5.99 -13.82 -3.98
C SER A 48 -4.90 -14.76 -3.45
N LEU A 49 -3.97 -14.26 -2.61
CA LEU A 49 -3.00 -15.10 -1.89
C LEU A 49 -3.67 -16.11 -0.95
N ASN A 50 -4.72 -15.69 -0.25
CA ASN A 50 -5.47 -16.59 0.63
C ASN A 50 -6.32 -17.59 -0.15
N TYR A 51 -6.83 -17.21 -1.32
CA TYR A 51 -7.65 -18.06 -2.18
C TYR A 51 -6.85 -19.21 -2.80
N GLN A 52 -5.57 -18.98 -3.16
CA GLN A 52 -4.65 -20.01 -3.64
C GLN A 52 -4.49 -21.17 -2.65
N LEU A 53 -4.58 -20.88 -1.34
CA LEU A 53 -4.48 -21.87 -0.26
C LEU A 53 -5.77 -22.68 -0.04
N ILE A 54 -6.92 -22.21 -0.54
CA ILE A 54 -8.24 -22.84 -0.26
C ILE A 54 -8.62 -23.81 -1.37
N LEU A 55 -8.37 -23.47 -2.64
CA LEU A 55 -8.83 -24.29 -3.76
C LEU A 55 -7.89 -25.44 -4.13
N ASP A 56 -6.62 -25.42 -3.69
CA ASP A 56 -5.58 -26.45 -3.92
C ASP A 56 -5.55 -27.07 -5.34
N THR A 57 -5.91 -26.28 -6.34
CA THR A 57 -5.94 -26.69 -7.75
C THR A 57 -4.88 -25.91 -8.52
N ASP A 58 -3.93 -26.64 -9.11
CA ASP A 58 -2.83 -26.06 -9.89
C ASP A 58 -3.29 -25.15 -11.03
N THR A 59 -4.47 -25.43 -11.61
CA THR A 59 -5.06 -24.69 -12.72
C THR A 59 -5.30 -23.20 -12.43
N TYR A 60 -5.49 -22.81 -11.16
CA TYR A 60 -5.79 -21.42 -10.78
C TYR A 60 -4.59 -20.68 -10.17
N LYS A 61 -3.45 -21.35 -9.96
CA LYS A 61 -2.29 -20.75 -9.29
C LYS A 61 -1.71 -19.59 -10.10
N ASP A 62 -1.53 -19.78 -11.40
CA ASP A 62 -0.95 -18.76 -12.28
C ASP A 62 -1.89 -17.54 -12.44
N ALA A 63 -3.19 -17.79 -12.60
CA ALA A 63 -4.18 -16.73 -12.70
C ALA A 63 -4.29 -15.91 -11.41
N ALA A 64 -4.26 -16.58 -10.24
CA ALA A 64 -4.30 -15.91 -8.94
C ALA A 64 -3.04 -15.08 -8.67
N GLN A 65 -1.86 -15.58 -9.08
CA GLN A 65 -0.61 -14.84 -8.97
C GLN A 65 -0.61 -13.61 -9.89
N LEU A 66 -1.02 -13.76 -11.14
CA LEU A 66 -1.11 -12.65 -12.07
C LEU A 66 -2.11 -11.59 -11.56
N PHE A 67 -3.28 -12.02 -11.08
CA PHE A 67 -4.27 -11.13 -10.48
C PHE A 67 -3.73 -10.40 -9.25
N MET A 68 -3.01 -11.09 -8.35
CA MET A 68 -2.36 -10.48 -7.20
C MET A 68 -1.41 -9.36 -7.63
N GLU A 69 -0.54 -9.65 -8.61
CA GLU A 69 0.48 -8.73 -9.08
C GLU A 69 -0.12 -7.47 -9.71
N TRP A 70 -1.11 -7.62 -10.58
CA TRP A 70 -1.78 -6.48 -11.21
C TRP A 70 -2.50 -5.60 -10.21
N ASN A 71 -3.16 -6.20 -9.22
CA ASN A 71 -3.80 -5.45 -8.15
C ASN A 71 -2.77 -4.71 -7.29
N ARG A 72 -1.64 -5.35 -6.96
CA ARG A 72 -0.55 -4.73 -6.20
C ARG A 72 0.03 -3.52 -6.94
N VAL A 73 0.39 -3.67 -8.22
CA VAL A 73 0.90 -2.57 -9.08
C VAL A 73 -0.11 -1.43 -9.14
N SER A 74 -1.38 -1.76 -9.40
CA SER A 74 -2.45 -0.76 -9.49
C SER A 74 -2.69 -0.05 -8.15
N ALA A 75 -2.62 -0.78 -7.04
CA ALA A 75 -2.76 -0.21 -5.70
C ALA A 75 -1.66 0.79 -5.39
N VAL A 76 -0.41 0.46 -5.73
CA VAL A 76 0.74 1.36 -5.55
C VAL A 76 0.59 2.60 -6.42
N ALA A 77 0.23 2.44 -7.70
CA ALA A 77 0.00 3.56 -8.62
C ALA A 77 -1.08 4.52 -8.09
N VAL A 78 -2.24 3.99 -7.73
CA VAL A 78 -3.37 4.78 -7.20
C VAL A 78 -3.00 5.41 -5.84
N GLY A 79 -2.32 4.67 -4.97
CA GLY A 79 -1.86 5.17 -3.66
C GLY A 79 -0.89 6.34 -3.80
N MET A 80 0.06 6.24 -4.73
CA MET A 80 0.97 7.35 -5.07
C MET A 80 0.21 8.56 -5.61
N SER A 81 -0.79 8.37 -6.46
CA SER A 81 -1.65 9.47 -6.89
C SER A 81 -2.31 10.18 -5.71
N GLY A 82 -2.83 9.43 -4.74
CA GLY A 82 -3.36 9.99 -3.49
C GLY A 82 -2.32 10.82 -2.71
N LEU A 83 -1.08 10.34 -2.63
CA LEU A 83 0.02 11.10 -2.00
C LEU A 83 0.36 12.38 -2.77
N ILE A 84 0.35 12.35 -4.10
CA ILE A 84 0.60 13.55 -4.92
C ILE A 84 -0.52 14.57 -4.75
N PHE A 85 -1.78 14.15 -4.63
CA PHE A 85 -2.88 15.04 -4.27
C PHE A 85 -2.64 15.70 -2.91
N LEU A 86 -2.23 14.92 -1.92
CA LEU A 86 -1.93 15.41 -0.57
C LEU A 86 -0.76 16.43 -0.58
N ILE A 87 0.30 16.17 -1.34
CA ILE A 87 1.41 17.12 -1.58
C ILE A 87 0.91 18.40 -2.26
N ARG A 88 0.09 18.26 -3.30
CA ARG A 88 -0.47 19.40 -4.04
C ARG A 88 -1.32 20.28 -3.11
N ASN A 89 -2.19 19.66 -2.33
CA ASN A 89 -3.13 20.36 -1.46
C ASN A 89 -2.43 21.03 -0.26
N ALA A 90 -1.28 20.50 0.18
CA ALA A 90 -0.42 21.13 1.18
C ALA A 90 0.21 22.46 0.72
N LYS A 91 0.28 22.71 -0.60
CA LYS A 91 0.82 23.96 -1.17
C LYS A 91 -0.24 25.05 -1.32
N PRO A 92 0.12 26.35 -1.26
CA PRO A 92 -0.77 27.46 -1.60
C PRO A 92 -1.26 27.39 -3.05
N ALA A 93 -2.50 27.82 -3.30
CA ALA A 93 -3.18 27.70 -4.60
C ALA A 93 -2.34 28.18 -5.81
N ILE A 94 -1.58 29.27 -5.65
CA ILE A 94 -0.77 29.91 -6.70
C ILE A 94 0.41 29.02 -7.15
N THR A 95 0.89 28.13 -6.28
CA THR A 95 2.04 27.24 -6.54
C THR A 95 1.64 25.80 -6.82
N ARG A 96 0.33 25.52 -6.93
CA ARG A 96 -0.17 24.18 -7.23
C ARG A 96 0.01 23.89 -8.70
N PHE A 97 0.62 22.75 -8.99
CA PHE A 97 0.65 22.22 -10.35
C PHE A 97 -0.76 21.73 -10.77
N PRO A 98 -1.02 21.60 -12.08
CA PRO A 98 -2.30 21.09 -12.60
C PRO A 98 -2.73 19.75 -12.01
N VAL A 99 -4.03 19.58 -11.76
CA VAL A 99 -4.62 18.34 -11.18
C VAL A 99 -4.28 17.10 -12.01
N LEU A 100 -4.18 17.24 -13.33
CA LEU A 100 -3.86 16.12 -14.23
C LEU A 100 -2.55 15.42 -13.84
N PHE A 101 -1.55 16.16 -13.36
CA PHE A 101 -0.26 15.59 -12.97
C PHE A 101 -0.32 14.77 -11.68
N CYS A 102 -1.38 14.88 -10.88
CA CYS A 102 -1.61 13.99 -9.74
C CYS A 102 -1.84 12.53 -10.17
N TRP A 103 -2.26 12.31 -11.41
CA TRP A 103 -2.54 10.98 -11.96
C TRP A 103 -1.37 10.37 -12.74
N ILE A 104 -0.22 11.05 -12.83
CA ILE A 104 0.99 10.51 -13.48
C ILE A 104 1.34 9.10 -13.00
N PRO A 105 1.30 8.77 -11.68
CA PRO A 105 1.62 7.44 -11.22
C PRO A 105 0.78 6.32 -11.85
N LEU A 106 -0.42 6.60 -12.37
CA LEU A 106 -1.22 5.60 -13.10
C LEU A 106 -0.56 5.11 -14.38
N LEU A 107 0.37 5.88 -14.97
CA LEU A 107 1.17 5.42 -16.10
C LEU A 107 2.02 4.19 -15.75
N LEU A 108 2.29 3.94 -14.46
CA LEU A 108 2.93 2.71 -13.99
C LEU A 108 2.22 1.44 -14.50
N ILE A 109 0.88 1.45 -14.58
CA ILE A 109 0.08 0.27 -14.94
C ILE A 109 0.37 -0.20 -16.37
N PRO A 110 0.26 0.65 -17.42
CA PRO A 110 0.63 0.23 -18.77
C PRO A 110 2.14 -0.01 -18.93
N PHE A 111 3.01 0.72 -18.22
CA PHE A 111 4.46 0.46 -18.28
C PHE A 111 4.85 -0.88 -17.65
N TYR A 112 4.13 -1.32 -16.61
CA TYR A 112 4.33 -2.63 -16.00
C TYR A 112 4.12 -3.78 -17.00
N ALA A 113 3.14 -3.64 -17.91
CA ALA A 113 2.90 -4.62 -18.98
C ALA A 113 4.15 -4.85 -19.86
N MET A 114 4.94 -3.79 -20.10
CA MET A 114 6.14 -3.85 -20.95
C MET A 114 7.33 -4.52 -20.25
N VAL A 115 7.32 -4.54 -18.91
CA VAL A 115 8.41 -5.05 -18.07
C VAL A 115 8.12 -6.45 -17.53
N VAL A 116 6.89 -6.95 -17.71
CA VAL A 116 6.38 -8.19 -17.07
C VAL A 116 7.26 -9.42 -17.28
N ASN A 117 7.96 -9.51 -18.43
CA ASN A 117 8.82 -10.63 -18.78
C ASN A 117 10.19 -10.62 -18.05
N THR A 118 10.51 -9.54 -17.33
CA THR A 118 11.78 -9.40 -16.61
C THR A 118 11.57 -9.41 -15.10
N ILE A 119 11.66 -10.60 -14.49
CA ILE A 119 11.40 -10.81 -13.05
C ILE A 119 12.20 -9.82 -12.19
N PHE A 120 13.50 -9.65 -12.47
CA PHE A 120 14.37 -8.77 -11.69
C PHE A 120 13.94 -7.29 -11.78
N LEU A 121 13.68 -6.78 -12.99
CA LEU A 121 13.33 -5.37 -13.18
C LEU A 121 11.98 -5.06 -12.54
N LYS A 122 11.03 -5.99 -12.65
CA LYS A 122 9.71 -5.93 -12.03
C LYS A 122 9.78 -5.78 -10.50
N GLU A 123 10.61 -6.59 -9.85
CA GLU A 123 10.75 -6.60 -8.39
C GLU A 123 11.43 -5.34 -7.86
N ILE A 124 12.50 -4.88 -8.52
CA ILE A 124 13.18 -3.63 -8.15
C ILE A 124 12.25 -2.44 -8.33
N LEU A 125 11.54 -2.40 -9.46
CA LEU A 125 10.63 -1.31 -9.78
C LEU A 125 9.53 -1.21 -8.72
N LEU A 126 8.83 -2.32 -8.41
CA LEU A 126 7.84 -2.35 -7.35
C LEU A 126 8.43 -2.03 -5.98
N GLY A 127 9.65 -2.50 -5.69
CA GLY A 127 10.38 -2.14 -4.49
C GLY A 127 10.52 -0.63 -4.35
N ILE A 128 11.10 0.03 -5.35
CA ILE A 128 11.32 1.48 -5.34
C ILE A 128 10.00 2.24 -5.17
N TYR A 129 8.93 1.84 -5.87
CA TYR A 129 7.65 2.54 -5.79
C TYR A 129 6.95 2.35 -4.44
N GLU A 130 6.92 1.14 -3.89
CA GLU A 130 6.34 0.87 -2.58
C GLU A 130 7.11 1.57 -1.46
N GLY A 131 8.43 1.36 -1.41
CA GLY A 131 9.29 1.96 -0.40
C GLY A 131 9.31 3.48 -0.51
N GLY A 132 9.37 4.00 -1.74
CA GLY A 132 9.26 5.43 -2.03
C GLY A 132 7.93 6.02 -1.59
N SER A 133 6.81 5.31 -1.79
CA SER A 133 5.49 5.77 -1.33
C SER A 133 5.41 5.86 0.20
N ILE A 134 5.95 4.88 0.93
CA ILE A 134 6.00 4.89 2.40
C ILE A 134 6.87 6.06 2.89
N MET A 135 8.03 6.29 2.28
CA MET A 135 8.91 7.41 2.60
C MET A 135 8.25 8.76 2.35
N VAL A 136 7.58 8.94 1.21
CA VAL A 136 6.84 10.17 0.90
C VAL A 136 5.69 10.38 1.89
N ALA A 137 4.96 9.33 2.25
CA ALA A 137 3.91 9.40 3.26
C ALA A 137 4.49 9.83 4.63
N LEU A 138 5.61 9.23 5.06
CA LEU A 138 6.29 9.61 6.30
C LEU A 138 6.72 11.08 6.31
N LEU A 139 7.30 11.57 5.22
CA LEU A 139 7.68 12.97 5.09
C LEU A 139 6.46 13.89 5.18
N MET A 140 5.38 13.58 4.47
CA MET A 140 4.17 14.40 4.46
C MET A 140 3.47 14.43 5.82
N TYR A 141 3.23 13.27 6.43
CA TYR A 141 2.62 13.20 7.75
C TYR A 141 3.55 13.68 8.86
N GLY A 142 4.87 13.56 8.68
CA GLY A 142 5.88 14.17 9.55
C GLY A 142 5.82 15.70 9.52
N LEU A 143 5.64 16.30 8.34
CA LEU A 143 5.40 17.75 8.23
C LEU A 143 4.09 18.14 8.95
N PHE A 144 3.01 17.36 8.81
CA PHE A 144 1.75 17.63 9.51
C PHE A 144 1.87 17.47 11.03
N LEU A 145 2.70 16.55 11.51
CA LEU A 145 2.99 16.36 12.93
C LEU A 145 3.59 17.61 13.58
N THR A 146 4.38 18.40 12.83
CA THR A 146 4.90 19.68 13.36
C THR A 146 3.81 20.70 13.65
N ARG A 147 2.62 20.55 13.04
CA ARG A 147 1.47 21.45 13.23
C ARG A 147 0.47 20.94 14.25
N ASP A 148 0.19 19.64 14.25
CA ASP A 148 -0.76 19.02 15.19
C ASP A 148 -0.24 17.65 15.67
N LYS A 149 -0.21 17.46 17.00
CA LYS A 149 0.22 16.19 17.61
C LYS A 149 -0.72 15.03 17.29
N LYS A 150 -1.95 15.27 16.81
CA LYS A 150 -2.88 14.21 16.38
C LYS A 150 -2.32 13.32 15.28
N TYR A 151 -1.40 13.84 14.45
CA TYR A 151 -0.74 13.05 13.40
C TYR A 151 0.29 12.04 13.93
N LEU A 152 0.64 12.06 15.23
CA LEU A 152 1.65 11.16 15.81
C LEU A 152 1.26 9.69 15.65
N ILE A 153 -0.04 9.38 15.78
CA ILE A 153 -0.55 8.03 15.58
C ILE A 153 -0.34 7.61 14.12
N VAL A 154 -0.64 8.48 13.15
CA VAL A 154 -0.43 8.16 11.73
C VAL A 154 1.05 7.93 11.42
N VAL A 155 1.94 8.79 11.92
CA VAL A 155 3.40 8.67 11.70
C VAL A 155 3.96 7.40 12.34
N SER A 156 3.57 7.06 13.57
CA SER A 156 4.00 5.82 14.22
C SER A 156 3.52 4.58 13.46
N GLY A 157 2.30 4.59 12.92
CA GLY A 157 1.79 3.52 12.06
C GLY A 157 2.63 3.36 10.78
N LEU A 158 2.98 4.48 10.14
CA LEU A 158 3.85 4.49 8.96
C LEU A 158 5.28 4.02 9.25
N LEU A 159 5.84 4.31 10.44
CA LEU A 159 7.15 3.79 10.85
C LEU A 159 7.11 2.27 11.04
N ILE A 160 6.03 1.74 11.62
CA ILE A 160 5.81 0.28 11.75
C ILE A 160 5.66 -0.36 10.36
N LEU A 161 4.92 0.28 9.45
CA LEU A 161 4.82 -0.15 8.04
C LEU A 161 6.20 -0.19 7.36
N LEU A 162 7.02 0.85 7.56
CA LEU A 162 8.38 0.88 7.02
C LEU A 162 9.24 -0.24 7.59
N ALA A 163 9.15 -0.51 8.89
CA ALA A 163 9.86 -1.63 9.52
C ALA A 163 9.41 -2.98 8.94
N GLY A 164 8.11 -3.18 8.73
CA GLY A 164 7.56 -4.37 8.07
C GLY A 164 8.05 -4.52 6.63
N TYR A 165 8.17 -3.40 5.91
CA TYR A 165 8.70 -3.37 4.55
C TYR A 165 10.18 -3.73 4.49
N ILE A 166 11.00 -3.18 5.39
CA ILE A 166 12.43 -3.53 5.51
C ILE A 166 12.56 -5.01 5.88
N LEU A 167 11.75 -5.52 6.81
CA LEU A 167 11.75 -6.92 7.22
C LEU A 167 11.39 -7.84 6.04
N MET A 168 10.38 -7.49 5.24
CA MET A 168 10.00 -8.25 4.04
C MET A 168 11.17 -8.35 3.06
N TRP A 169 11.85 -7.24 2.78
CA TRP A 169 13.01 -7.25 1.87
C TRP A 169 14.21 -7.99 2.44
N ALA A 170 14.48 -7.86 3.73
CA ALA A 170 15.55 -8.59 4.41
C ALA A 170 15.33 -10.10 4.32
N ILE A 171 14.10 -10.58 4.56
CA ILE A 171 13.74 -12.01 4.43
C ILE A 171 13.87 -12.46 2.96
N ARG A 172 13.44 -11.63 2.00
CA ARG A 172 13.50 -11.96 0.58
C ARG A 172 14.93 -12.06 0.04
N LEU A 173 15.82 -11.20 0.52
CA LEU A 173 17.23 -11.16 0.13
C LEU A 173 18.09 -12.16 0.91
N ALA A 174 17.58 -12.70 2.02
CA ALA A 174 18.25 -13.76 2.78
C ALA A 174 18.30 -15.07 1.99
N ASP A 175 19.32 -15.88 2.28
CA ASP A 175 19.64 -17.13 1.59
C ASP A 175 18.42 -18.04 1.39
N PRO A 176 18.27 -18.72 0.23
CA PRO A 176 17.15 -19.61 -0.05
C PRO A 176 16.96 -20.74 0.98
N SER A 177 18.01 -21.12 1.71
CA SER A 177 17.97 -22.12 2.77
C SER A 177 17.31 -21.61 4.07
N LEU A 178 17.33 -20.29 4.31
CA LEU A 178 16.63 -19.60 5.41
C LEU A 178 15.18 -19.20 5.05
N GLN A 179 14.82 -19.27 3.76
CA GLN A 179 13.44 -19.09 3.27
C GLN A 179 12.52 -20.27 3.58
N ALA A 180 12.98 -21.24 4.38
CA ALA A 180 12.17 -22.34 4.89
C ALA A 180 11.06 -21.80 5.81
N VAL A 181 9.95 -21.36 5.20
CA VAL A 181 8.54 -21.39 5.63
C VAL A 181 8.15 -20.65 6.92
N ASP A 182 9.03 -20.48 7.90
CA ASP A 182 8.65 -20.18 9.29
C ASP A 182 8.52 -18.70 9.64
N PHE A 183 8.93 -17.76 8.78
CA PHE A 183 8.90 -16.32 9.09
C PHE A 183 8.07 -15.45 8.13
N PHE A 184 7.43 -16.04 7.11
CA PHE A 184 6.60 -15.27 6.16
C PHE A 184 5.41 -14.55 6.82
N TRP A 185 4.89 -15.09 7.92
CA TRP A 185 3.79 -14.47 8.66
C TRP A 185 4.23 -13.21 9.41
N ALA A 186 5.51 -13.09 9.79
CA ALA A 186 5.99 -12.04 10.67
C ALA A 186 5.85 -10.65 10.03
N TYR A 187 6.33 -10.47 8.79
CA TYR A 187 6.20 -9.18 8.11
C TYR A 187 4.74 -8.83 7.79
N GLN A 188 3.88 -9.83 7.55
CA GLN A 188 2.45 -9.62 7.31
C GLN A 188 1.74 -9.12 8.57
N LEU A 189 2.09 -9.63 9.75
CA LEU A 189 1.59 -9.11 11.01
C LEU A 189 2.06 -7.69 11.29
N VAL A 190 3.34 -7.39 11.03
CA VAL A 190 3.88 -6.03 11.17
C VAL A 190 3.15 -5.07 10.23
N PHE A 191 2.89 -5.49 8.98
CA PHE A 191 2.10 -4.70 8.04
C PHE A 191 0.64 -4.50 8.50
N ALA A 192 -0.02 -5.54 9.00
CA ALA A 192 -1.38 -5.44 9.51
C ALA A 192 -1.44 -4.49 10.71
N TRP A 193 -0.49 -4.58 11.64
CA TRP A 193 -0.41 -3.69 12.80
C TRP A 193 -0.15 -2.25 12.39
N GLY A 194 0.86 -2.01 11.54
CA GLY A 194 1.20 -0.67 11.06
C GLY A 194 0.04 -0.02 10.30
N SER A 195 -0.61 -0.78 9.42
CA SER A 195 -1.80 -0.33 8.68
C SER A 195 -2.96 -0.01 9.62
N GLY A 196 -3.27 -0.90 10.57
CA GLY A 196 -4.36 -0.72 11.51
C GLY A 196 -4.17 0.52 12.39
N LEU A 197 -2.95 0.73 12.89
CA LEU A 197 -2.61 1.90 13.68
C LEU A 197 -2.67 3.19 12.84
N MET A 198 -2.19 3.15 11.59
CA MET A 198 -2.31 4.26 10.66
C MET A 198 -3.79 4.61 10.37
N PHE A 199 -4.63 3.62 10.06
CA PHE A 199 -6.06 3.83 9.80
C PHE A 199 -6.79 4.37 11.03
N TYR A 200 -6.48 3.87 12.22
CA TYR A 200 -7.01 4.42 13.47
C TYR A 200 -6.61 5.88 13.68
N GLY A 201 -5.36 6.23 13.39
CA GLY A 201 -4.88 7.61 13.42
C GLY A 201 -5.67 8.50 12.45
N ILE A 202 -5.85 8.06 11.21
CA ILE A 202 -6.61 8.80 10.19
C ILE A 202 -8.08 8.95 10.58
N HIS A 203 -8.67 7.94 11.22
CA HIS A 203 -10.05 8.01 11.69
C HIS A 203 -10.26 9.10 12.77
N LYS A 204 -9.22 9.42 13.55
CA LYS A 204 -9.26 10.44 14.60
C LYS A 204 -8.96 11.86 14.13
N LEU A 205 -8.45 12.03 12.91
CA LEU A 205 -8.26 13.34 12.26
C LEU A 205 -9.58 13.85 11.68
#